data_AF-A0AA35XI93-F1
#
_entry.id   AF-A0AA35XI93-F1
#
_cell.length_a   1.000
_cell.length_b   1.000
_cell.length_c   1.000
_cell.angle_alpha   90.00
_cell.angle_beta   90.00
_cell.angle_gamma   90.00
#
_symmetry.space_group_name_H-M   'P 1'
#
loop_
_entity.id
_entity.type
_entity.pdbx_description
1 polymer ?
#
loop_
_entity_poly.entity_id
_entity_poly.type
_entity_poly.pdbx_seq_one_letter_code
_entity_poly.pdbx_strand_id
1 'polypeptide(L)'
;MTSWRGDSASTVMMTPLHHLQSSKFRNTLLDTWSVGDDVISCDHHMTIMCQEPAPRILALSENCIIERDPSTYIVVTIRPLSEVFALIRYTNDPQRFSIEYVNGIVRKYSATERDALLCSILDGVRASGNRDVCVKMTRTNRGQRLGPLHLPVEEEVESQYLKYLVNTPPSVQFHEAVEKFNSNVAYSGLNHAVSSEGIFSENKEKLINGSLTALLMKEGDQSSLPNDRLEEQFHALRRLVASKAGYEAFTSLTNFREIVGKKVVRALRRKDDGISHASVDFLCALMQPMHDTTT
;
A
#
# COMPACT_ATOMS: atom_id res chain seq x y z
N MET A 1 -32.76 42.45 48.09
CA MET A 1 -32.34 43.84 47.80
C MET A 1 -31.22 43.73 46.77
N THR A 2 -31.59 43.86 45.49
CA THR A 2 -31.27 45.01 44.60
C THR A 2 -29.83 44.97 44.08
N SER A 3 -29.50 45.02 42.79
CA SER A 3 -30.28 45.42 41.62
C SER A 3 -29.74 44.84 40.32
N TRP A 4 -30.68 44.55 39.42
CA TRP A 4 -30.52 44.51 37.97
C TRP A 4 -30.36 45.92 37.38
N ARG A 5 -29.50 46.06 36.35
CA ARG A 5 -29.65 46.86 35.11
C ARG A 5 -28.67 46.20 34.11
N GLY A 6 -28.99 45.85 32.87
CA GLY A 6 -30.07 46.27 31.97
C GLY A 6 -29.42 46.68 30.64
N ASP A 7 -29.69 45.89 29.58
CA ASP A 7 -29.78 46.27 28.15
C ASP A 7 -28.48 46.56 27.37
N SER A 8 -28.33 46.25 26.07
CA SER A 8 -29.21 45.70 25.03
C SER A 8 -28.41 45.45 23.73
N ALA A 9 -28.95 44.58 22.87
CA ALA A 9 -28.91 44.64 21.40
C ALA A 9 -27.57 44.53 20.63
N SER A 10 -27.39 43.34 20.05
CA SER A 10 -27.07 43.07 18.65
C SER A 10 -26.59 44.23 17.77
N THR A 11 -25.36 44.14 17.29
CA THR A 11 -24.99 44.59 15.94
C THR A 11 -24.14 43.49 15.32
N VAL A 12 -24.75 42.75 14.39
CA VAL A 12 -24.05 41.87 13.46
C VAL A 12 -23.32 42.76 12.47
N MET A 13 -22.00 42.81 12.55
CA MET A 13 -21.17 43.26 11.43
C MET A 13 -20.34 42.09 10.92
N MET A 14 -20.49 41.86 9.63
CA MET A 14 -19.92 40.79 8.85
C MET A 14 -18.52 41.20 8.35
N THR A 15 -17.62 40.21 8.25
CA THR A 15 -16.34 40.14 7.51
C THR A 15 -15.06 40.77 8.13
N PRO A 16 -13.83 40.30 7.77
CA PRO A 16 -13.45 39.14 6.95
C PRO A 16 -12.47 38.15 7.63
N LEU A 17 -12.42 36.94 7.07
CA LEU A 17 -11.45 35.87 7.28
C LEU A 17 -10.00 36.35 7.12
N HIS A 18 -9.29 36.63 8.21
CA HIS A 18 -7.84 36.52 8.30
C HIS A 18 -7.49 36.26 9.78
N HIS A 19 -6.47 35.42 10.01
CA HIS A 19 -5.98 34.92 11.31
C HIS A 19 -6.46 33.52 11.72
N LEU A 20 -5.98 32.51 10.99
CA LEU A 20 -5.38 31.37 11.68
C LEU A 20 -3.88 31.68 11.79
N GLN A 21 -3.53 32.35 12.90
CA GLN A 21 -2.15 32.46 13.34
C GLN A 21 -1.58 31.05 13.50
N SER A 22 -0.41 30.86 12.86
CA SER A 22 0.65 29.91 13.21
C SER A 22 0.54 29.36 14.64
N SER A 23 -0.27 28.32 14.82
CA SER A 23 -0.22 27.47 15.99
C SER A 23 0.93 26.50 15.73
N LYS A 24 2.08 26.80 16.35
CA LYS A 24 3.29 25.98 16.50
C LYS A 24 3.08 24.49 16.20
N PHE A 25 3.16 24.11 14.93
CA PHE A 25 3.53 22.76 14.55
C PHE A 25 5.02 22.65 14.84
N ARG A 26 5.39 21.93 15.91
CA ARG A 26 6.77 21.43 16.05
C ARG A 26 6.95 20.38 14.95
N ASN A 27 7.29 20.85 13.74
CA ASN A 27 7.69 20.00 12.64
C ASN A 27 9.07 19.45 12.93
N THR A 28 9.15 18.28 13.56
CA THR A 28 10.35 17.47 13.44
C THR A 28 10.32 16.92 12.00
N LEU A 29 11.13 17.49 11.11
CA LEU A 29 11.34 16.91 9.78
C LEU A 29 12.05 15.56 10.00
N LEU A 30 11.37 14.47 9.66
CA LEU A 30 11.94 13.13 9.81
C LEU A 30 13.04 12.92 8.78
N ASP A 31 12.80 13.36 7.54
CA ASP A 31 13.79 13.43 6.47
C ASP A 31 13.45 14.59 5.52
N THR A 32 14.48 15.33 5.10
CA THR A 32 14.36 16.30 4.00
C THR A 32 15.24 15.83 2.86
N TRP A 33 14.60 15.41 1.77
CA TRP A 33 15.31 15.13 0.52
C TRP A 33 15.39 16.43 -0.27
N SER A 34 16.46 17.16 0.00
CA SER A 34 16.99 18.19 -0.88
C SER A 34 18.37 17.71 -1.29
N VAL A 35 18.41 16.80 -2.25
CA VAL A 35 19.67 16.46 -2.90
C VAL A 35 19.98 17.59 -3.86
N GLY A 36 21.15 18.21 -3.71
CA GLY A 36 21.64 19.24 -4.62
C GLY A 36 21.49 18.78 -6.06
N ASP A 37 21.01 19.70 -6.90
CA ASP A 37 20.79 19.55 -8.35
C ASP A 37 19.80 18.46 -8.82
N ASP A 38 19.33 17.55 -7.94
CA ASP A 38 18.36 16.50 -8.27
C ASP A 38 16.91 17.02 -8.17
N VAL A 39 16.49 17.65 -9.26
CA VAL A 39 15.11 18.00 -9.55
C VAL A 39 14.20 16.75 -9.46
N ILE A 40 13.34 16.66 -8.43
CA ILE A 40 12.21 15.73 -8.49
C ILE A 40 11.21 16.31 -9.46
N SER A 41 11.08 15.69 -10.63
CA SER A 41 10.16 16.17 -11.65
C SER A 41 8.78 15.56 -11.43
N CYS A 42 7.77 16.38 -11.14
CA CYS A 42 6.40 15.91 -10.97
C CYS A 42 5.63 15.98 -12.30
N ASP A 43 5.26 14.82 -12.85
CA ASP A 43 4.41 14.72 -14.05
C ASP A 43 2.94 14.77 -13.61
N HIS A 44 2.34 15.95 -13.59
CA HIS A 44 0.89 16.09 -13.35
C HIS A 44 0.11 15.57 -14.58
N HIS A 45 -0.75 14.58 -14.40
CA HIS A 45 -1.73 14.22 -15.43
C HIS A 45 -2.89 15.24 -15.42
N MET A 46 -2.90 16.12 -16.42
CA MET A 46 -4.01 16.95 -16.93
C MET A 46 -5.00 17.51 -15.90
N THR A 47 -4.59 18.59 -15.23
CA THR A 47 -5.50 19.72 -15.02
C THR A 47 -5.00 20.84 -15.93
N ILE A 48 -5.92 21.59 -16.56
CA ILE A 48 -5.78 22.42 -17.79
C ILE A 48 -4.60 23.43 -17.84
N MET A 49 -3.74 23.55 -16.82
CA MET A 49 -2.78 24.67 -16.71
C MET A 49 -1.31 24.30 -16.40
N CYS A 50 -0.88 23.03 -16.38
CA CYS A 50 0.54 22.72 -16.15
C CYS A 50 1.01 21.64 -17.12
N GLN A 51 1.73 22.06 -18.17
CA GLN A 51 2.02 21.26 -19.35
C GLN A 51 3.45 20.70 -19.40
N GLU A 52 4.26 20.92 -18.35
CA GLU A 52 5.62 20.40 -18.29
C GLU A 52 6.00 19.82 -16.92
N PRO A 53 6.87 18.80 -16.89
CA PRO A 53 7.45 18.25 -15.68
C PRO A 53 8.14 19.37 -14.88
N ALA A 54 7.67 19.66 -13.67
CA ALA A 54 8.16 20.79 -12.89
C ALA A 54 9.03 20.32 -11.71
N PRO A 55 10.16 21.01 -11.42
CA PRO A 55 11.05 20.62 -10.33
C PRO A 55 10.40 20.86 -8.97
N ARG A 56 10.55 19.91 -8.05
CA ARG A 56 10.01 19.95 -6.69
C ARG A 56 11.05 19.47 -5.67
N ILE A 57 10.98 20.03 -4.47
CA ILE A 57 11.59 19.45 -3.27
C ILE A 57 10.51 18.59 -2.60
N LEU A 58 10.81 17.31 -2.38
CA LEU A 58 9.91 16.40 -1.66
C LEU A 58 10.41 16.24 -0.22
N ALA A 59 9.58 16.59 0.75
CA ALA A 59 9.89 16.46 2.17
C ALA A 59 8.89 15.54 2.86
N LEU A 60 9.38 14.81 3.87
CA LEU A 60 8.56 13.95 4.72
C LEU A 60 8.47 14.55 6.12
N SER A 61 7.24 14.66 6.61
CA SER A 61 6.95 14.94 8.02
C SER A 61 6.39 13.68 8.67
N GLU A 62 6.12 13.73 9.97
CA GLU A 62 5.52 12.62 10.71
C GLU A 62 4.21 12.10 10.10
N ASN A 63 3.41 12.97 9.47
CA ASN A 63 2.06 12.63 8.99
C ASN A 63 1.80 12.96 7.52
N CYS A 64 2.71 13.68 6.84
CA CYS A 64 2.45 14.18 5.49
C CYS A 64 3.69 14.13 4.57
N ILE A 65 3.42 13.91 3.30
CA ILE A 65 4.30 14.21 2.16
C ILE A 65 4.07 15.67 1.76
N ILE A 66 5.14 16.43 1.61
CA ILE A 66 5.10 17.86 1.30
C ILE A 66 5.92 18.11 0.04
N GLU A 67 5.31 18.72 -0.97
CA GLU A 67 6.00 19.23 -2.15
C GLU A 67 6.23 20.72 -2.02
N ARG A 68 7.47 21.17 -2.24
CA ARG A 68 7.84 22.58 -2.25
C ARG A 68 8.40 22.98 -3.60
N ASP A 69 8.17 24.23 -3.96
CA ASP A 69 8.88 24.85 -5.07
C ASP A 69 10.36 25.04 -4.68
N PRO A 70 11.33 24.60 -5.49
CA PRO A 70 12.75 24.69 -5.13
C PRO A 70 13.27 26.12 -5.02
N SER A 71 12.70 27.06 -5.77
CA SER A 71 13.19 28.45 -5.82
C SER A 71 12.67 29.30 -4.67
N THR A 72 11.40 29.12 -4.31
CA THR A 72 10.70 29.93 -3.31
C THR A 72 10.50 29.20 -1.98
N TYR A 73 10.72 27.89 -1.93
CA TYR A 73 10.38 27.01 -0.81
C TYR A 73 8.90 27.01 -0.40
N ILE A 74 8.03 27.63 -1.21
CA ILE A 74 6.59 27.66 -0.98
C ILE A 74 6.04 26.24 -1.13
N VAL A 75 5.16 25.86 -0.21
CA VAL A 75 4.47 24.58 -0.28
C VAL A 75 3.48 24.61 -1.44
N VAL A 76 3.70 23.71 -2.40
CA VAL A 76 2.83 23.51 -3.56
C VAL A 76 1.70 22.56 -3.19
N THR A 77 2.04 21.43 -2.55
CA THR A 77 1.05 20.45 -2.11
C THR A 77 1.44 19.78 -0.80
N ILE A 78 0.43 19.35 -0.05
CA ILE A 78 0.55 18.53 1.16
C ILE A 78 -0.41 17.35 1.00
N ARG A 79 0.07 16.14 1.30
CA ARG A 79 -0.74 14.92 1.28
C ARG A 79 -0.52 14.10 2.56
N PRO A 80 -1.58 13.71 3.28
CA PRO A 80 -1.43 12.82 4.43
C PRO A 80 -0.81 11.48 4.02
N LEU A 81 0.10 10.96 4.85
CA LEU A 81 0.69 9.63 4.67
C LEU A 81 -0.37 8.52 4.80
N SER A 82 -1.41 8.74 5.60
CA SER A 82 -2.56 7.84 5.73
C SER A 82 -3.38 7.69 4.44
N GLU A 83 -3.25 8.61 3.48
CA GLU A 83 -3.94 8.52 2.19
C GLU A 83 -3.16 7.74 1.13
N VAL A 84 -1.91 7.34 1.41
CA VAL A 84 -1.10 6.58 0.46
C VAL A 84 -1.65 5.15 0.36
N PHE A 85 -2.06 4.76 -0.84
CA PHE A 85 -2.58 3.43 -1.12
C PHE A 85 -1.47 2.48 -1.56
N ALA A 86 -0.66 2.89 -2.55
CA ALA A 86 0.45 2.08 -3.06
C ALA A 86 1.55 2.98 -3.65
N LEU A 87 2.77 2.47 -3.61
CA LEU A 87 3.94 3.06 -4.26
C LEU A 87 4.27 2.25 -5.50
N ILE A 88 4.41 2.90 -6.66
CA ILE A 88 4.67 2.23 -7.92
C ILE A 88 6.12 2.49 -8.34
N ARG A 89 6.95 1.45 -8.35
CA ARG A 89 8.34 1.45 -8.82
C ARG A 89 8.36 0.96 -10.28
N TYR A 90 8.46 1.88 -11.24
CA TYR A 90 8.43 1.50 -12.65
C TYR A 90 9.68 0.71 -13.07
N THR A 91 9.49 -0.40 -13.77
CA THR A 91 10.60 -1.28 -14.22
C THR A 91 11.25 -0.78 -15.51
N ASN A 92 10.52 -0.03 -16.32
CA ASN A 92 10.99 0.50 -17.61
C ASN A 92 11.83 1.79 -17.47
N ASP A 93 11.83 2.42 -16.30
CA ASP A 93 12.49 3.69 -16.06
C ASP A 93 13.05 3.71 -14.62
N PRO A 94 14.38 3.69 -14.45
CA PRO A 94 15.02 3.56 -13.14
C PRO A 94 14.80 4.78 -12.23
N GLN A 95 14.40 5.93 -12.78
CA GLN A 95 14.18 7.15 -12.00
C GLN A 95 12.70 7.38 -11.70
N ARG A 96 11.79 6.82 -12.50
CA ARG A 96 10.35 7.05 -12.32
C ARG A 96 9.73 6.19 -11.23
N PHE A 97 8.85 6.83 -10.48
CA PHE A 97 7.92 6.19 -9.56
C PHE A 97 6.57 6.92 -9.53
N SER A 98 5.59 6.34 -8.84
CA SER A 98 4.33 7.02 -8.55
C SER A 98 3.82 6.72 -7.17
N ILE A 99 3.02 7.64 -6.65
CA ILE A 99 2.27 7.47 -5.41
C ILE A 99 0.79 7.43 -5.79
N GLU A 100 0.16 6.29 -5.55
CA GLU A 100 -1.29 6.12 -5.67
C GLU A 100 -1.94 6.43 -4.33
N TYR A 101 -2.97 7.28 -4.36
CA TYR A 101 -3.73 7.68 -3.17
C TYR A 101 -5.10 6.99 -3.14
N VAL A 102 -5.65 6.82 -1.94
CA VAL A 102 -6.97 6.16 -1.71
C VAL A 102 -8.14 6.87 -2.41
N ASN A 103 -8.01 8.16 -2.70
CA ASN A 103 -8.98 8.94 -3.50
C ASN A 103 -8.84 8.72 -5.02
N GLY A 104 -7.92 7.84 -5.45
CA GLY A 104 -7.68 7.51 -6.85
C GLY A 104 -6.77 8.50 -7.59
N ILE A 105 -6.28 9.55 -6.92
CA ILE A 105 -5.25 10.43 -7.47
C ILE A 105 -3.95 9.63 -7.58
N VAL A 106 -3.22 9.83 -8.68
CA VAL A 106 -1.87 9.26 -8.83
C VAL A 106 -0.91 10.38 -9.18
N ARG A 107 0.14 10.53 -8.36
CA ARG A 107 1.21 11.48 -8.61
C ARG A 107 2.43 10.75 -9.13
N LYS A 108 2.98 11.22 -10.24
CA LYS A 108 4.15 10.65 -10.90
C LYS A 108 5.37 11.52 -10.59
N TYR A 109 6.49 10.89 -10.32
CA TYR A 109 7.73 11.54 -9.96
C TYR A 109 8.90 10.89 -10.71
N SER A 110 9.96 11.64 -10.93
CA SER A 110 11.26 11.15 -11.38
C SER A 110 12.34 11.62 -10.41
N ALA A 111 13.22 10.71 -9.98
CA ALA A 111 14.32 11.02 -9.07
C ALA A 111 15.53 10.12 -9.31
N THR A 112 16.74 10.66 -9.16
CA THR A 112 18.00 9.92 -9.32
C THR A 112 18.10 8.77 -8.31
N GLU A 113 17.87 9.06 -7.03
CA GLU A 113 17.87 8.09 -5.94
C GLU A 113 16.45 7.57 -5.63
N ARG A 114 15.75 7.09 -6.66
CA ARG A 114 14.34 6.65 -6.57
C ARG A 114 14.10 5.66 -5.43
N ASP A 115 14.93 4.62 -5.35
CA ASP A 115 14.68 3.50 -4.43
C ASP A 115 14.90 3.93 -2.96
N ALA A 116 15.86 4.83 -2.70
CA ALA A 116 16.04 5.42 -1.38
C ALA A 116 14.84 6.26 -0.97
N LEU A 117 14.30 7.09 -1.88
CA LEU A 117 13.08 7.85 -1.65
C LEU A 117 11.87 6.95 -1.38
N LEU A 118 11.70 5.90 -2.17
CA LEU A 118 10.62 4.93 -1.98
C LEU A 118 10.70 4.26 -0.60
N CYS A 119 11.90 3.87 -0.15
CA CYS A 119 12.11 3.34 1.19
C CYS A 119 11.71 4.35 2.27
N SER A 120 12.19 5.59 2.22
CA SER A 120 11.81 6.63 3.20
C SER A 120 10.30 6.91 3.22
N ILE A 121 9.65 6.97 2.05
CA ILE A 121 8.20 7.15 1.97
C ILE A 121 7.49 5.93 2.56
N LEU A 122 7.89 4.72 2.20
CA LEU A 122 7.30 3.48 2.71
C LEU A 122 7.38 3.41 4.24
N ASP A 123 8.55 3.72 4.80
CA ASP A 123 8.80 3.73 6.24
C ASP A 123 7.98 4.82 6.92
N GLY A 124 7.95 6.04 6.37
CA GLY A 124 7.12 7.14 6.89
C GLY A 124 5.63 6.77 6.90
N VAL A 125 5.11 6.19 5.81
CA VAL A 125 3.71 5.75 5.73
C VAL A 125 3.40 4.67 6.76
N ARG A 126 4.26 3.64 6.87
CA ARG A 126 4.09 2.57 7.86
C ARG A 126 4.18 3.10 9.30
N ALA A 127 5.10 4.02 9.58
CA ALA A 127 5.27 4.67 10.88
C ALA A 127 4.06 5.54 11.27
N SER A 128 3.37 6.14 10.28
CA SER A 128 2.13 6.89 10.52
C SER A 128 0.90 6.02 10.87
N GLY A 129 1.06 4.69 10.86
CA GLY A 129 0.00 3.72 11.18
C GLY A 129 -0.65 3.08 9.96
N ASN A 130 -0.35 3.53 8.75
CA ASN A 130 -0.84 2.90 7.52
C ASN A 130 0.04 1.69 7.16
N ARG A 131 -0.39 0.51 7.62
CA ARG A 131 0.31 -0.77 7.37
C ARG A 131 -0.04 -1.42 6.03
N ASP A 132 -0.99 -0.83 5.29
CA ASP A 132 -1.51 -1.37 4.03
C ASP A 132 -0.75 -0.91 2.79
N VAL A 133 0.18 0.02 2.94
CA VAL A 133 1.05 0.45 1.84
C VAL A 133 1.99 -0.67 1.39
N CYS A 134 2.14 -0.81 0.08
CA CYS A 134 3.11 -1.69 -0.56
C CYS A 134 3.78 -1.01 -1.76
N VAL A 135 4.95 -1.53 -2.13
CA VAL A 135 5.66 -1.16 -3.37
C VAL A 135 5.31 -2.17 -4.45
N LYS A 136 4.97 -1.70 -5.65
CA LYS A 136 4.56 -2.54 -6.79
C LYS A 136 5.26 -2.13 -8.07
N MET A 137 5.49 -3.07 -8.99
CA MET A 137 5.95 -2.76 -10.35
C MET A 137 4.87 -2.16 -11.24
N THR A 138 3.62 -2.58 -11.02
CA THR A 138 2.47 -2.25 -11.85
C THR A 138 1.43 -1.46 -11.07
N ARG A 139 0.77 -0.53 -11.77
CA ARG A 139 -0.30 0.30 -11.20
C ARG A 139 -1.45 -0.56 -10.73
N THR A 140 -2.19 -0.08 -9.72
CA THR A 140 -3.36 -0.80 -9.25
C THR A 140 -4.47 -0.79 -10.29
N ASN A 141 -4.91 -1.99 -10.69
CA ASN A 141 -6.04 -2.15 -11.58
C ASN A 141 -7.36 -1.94 -10.81
N ARG A 142 -7.85 -0.70 -10.82
CA ARG A 142 -9.09 -0.31 -10.15
C ARG A 142 -10.31 -1.09 -10.64
N GLY A 143 -10.28 -1.64 -11.86
CA GLY A 143 -11.37 -2.46 -12.39
C GLY A 143 -11.51 -3.83 -11.73
N GLN A 144 -10.49 -4.30 -10.99
CA GLN A 144 -10.52 -5.57 -10.28
C GLN A 144 -10.94 -5.43 -8.81
N ARG A 145 -11.07 -4.21 -8.29
CA ARG A 145 -11.48 -3.90 -6.90
C ARG A 145 -13.01 -3.89 -6.80
N LEU A 146 -13.57 -4.66 -5.89
CA LEU A 146 -15.00 -4.68 -5.56
C LEU A 146 -15.33 -3.70 -4.42
N GLY A 147 -15.08 -2.41 -4.66
CA GLY A 147 -15.38 -1.34 -3.72
C GLY A 147 -14.45 -0.14 -3.84
N PRO A 148 -14.69 0.94 -3.08
CA PRO A 148 -13.75 2.07 -3.00
C PRO A 148 -12.39 1.65 -2.41
N LEU A 149 -11.30 2.32 -2.80
CA LEU A 149 -9.95 2.01 -2.28
C LEU A 149 -9.78 2.35 -0.79
N HIS A 150 -10.60 3.26 -0.26
CA HIS A 150 -10.56 3.67 1.14
C HIS A 150 -11.42 2.81 2.08
N LEU A 151 -12.16 1.83 1.55
CA LEU A 151 -12.99 0.92 2.34
C LEU A 151 -12.47 -0.51 2.20
N PRO A 152 -12.43 -1.28 3.29
CA PRO A 152 -12.21 -2.73 3.20
C PRO A 152 -13.38 -3.37 2.46
N VAL A 153 -13.10 -4.51 1.80
CA VAL A 153 -14.15 -5.32 1.17
C VAL A 153 -14.87 -6.16 2.21
N GLU A 154 -16.08 -6.61 1.88
CA GLU A 154 -16.89 -7.48 2.73
C GLU A 154 -16.28 -8.89 2.85
N GLU A 155 -16.66 -9.63 3.90
CA GLU A 155 -16.17 -10.98 4.18
C GLU A 155 -16.39 -11.94 3.01
N GLU A 156 -17.57 -11.86 2.38
CA GLU A 156 -17.96 -12.71 1.27
C GLU A 156 -17.01 -12.52 0.08
N VAL A 157 -16.55 -11.29 -0.14
CA VAL A 157 -15.61 -10.94 -1.22
C VAL A 157 -14.23 -11.55 -0.96
N GLU A 158 -13.68 -11.41 0.26
CA GLU A 158 -12.41 -12.03 0.62
C GLU A 158 -12.47 -13.55 0.43
N SER A 159 -13.57 -14.15 0.90
CA SER A 159 -13.81 -15.60 0.84
C SER A 159 -13.96 -16.11 -0.59
N GLN A 160 -14.64 -15.33 -1.44
CA GLN A 160 -14.77 -15.63 -2.86
C GLN A 160 -13.41 -15.66 -3.55
N TYR A 161 -12.53 -14.68 -3.28
CA TYR A 161 -11.22 -14.65 -3.91
C TYR A 161 -10.24 -15.67 -3.35
N LEU A 162 -10.36 -16.08 -2.08
CA LEU A 162 -9.64 -17.25 -1.56
C LEU A 162 -10.03 -18.53 -2.32
N LYS A 163 -11.33 -18.79 -2.48
CA LYS A 163 -11.84 -19.91 -3.30
C LYS A 163 -11.38 -19.82 -4.75
N TYR A 164 -11.30 -18.61 -5.30
CA TYR A 164 -10.90 -18.38 -6.68
C TYR A 164 -9.43 -18.74 -6.95
N LEU A 165 -8.55 -18.55 -5.96
CA LEU A 165 -7.17 -19.05 -6.01
C LEU A 165 -7.14 -20.59 -5.96
N VAL A 166 -7.96 -21.20 -5.09
CA VAL A 166 -8.01 -22.67 -4.96
C VAL A 166 -8.61 -23.33 -6.21
N ASN A 167 -9.67 -22.76 -6.75
CA ASN A 167 -10.46 -23.32 -7.85
C ASN A 167 -10.59 -22.29 -8.98
N THR A 168 -9.45 -21.89 -9.56
CA THR A 168 -9.46 -21.00 -10.72
C THR A 168 -10.19 -21.68 -11.89
N PRO A 169 -11.22 -21.03 -12.47
CA PRO A 169 -11.94 -21.61 -13.60
C PRO A 169 -11.02 -21.88 -14.79
N PRO A 170 -11.24 -22.95 -15.58
CA PRO A 170 -10.39 -23.28 -16.72
C PRO A 170 -10.31 -22.19 -17.80
N SER A 171 -11.30 -21.32 -17.87
CA SER A 171 -11.36 -20.19 -18.82
C SER A 171 -10.54 -18.98 -18.38
N VAL A 172 -9.99 -18.99 -17.16
CA VAL A 172 -9.26 -17.85 -16.57
C VAL A 172 -7.85 -18.27 -16.20
N GLN A 173 -6.88 -17.43 -16.53
CA GLN A 173 -5.49 -17.67 -16.15
C GLN A 173 -5.29 -17.44 -14.64
N PHE A 174 -4.41 -18.23 -14.02
CA PHE A 174 -4.17 -18.13 -12.58
C PHE A 174 -3.69 -16.75 -12.14
N HIS A 175 -2.84 -16.08 -12.92
CA HIS A 175 -2.39 -14.72 -12.61
C HIS A 175 -3.56 -13.71 -12.47
N GLU A 176 -4.64 -13.86 -13.24
CA GLU A 176 -5.82 -12.99 -13.10
C GLU A 176 -6.55 -13.23 -11.76
N ALA A 177 -6.51 -14.47 -11.25
CA ALA A 177 -7.04 -14.77 -9.91
C ALA A 177 -6.17 -14.13 -8.82
N VAL A 178 -4.85 -14.12 -9.00
CA VAL A 178 -3.89 -13.46 -8.10
C VAL A 178 -4.08 -11.94 -8.12
N GLU A 179 -4.20 -11.32 -9.29
CA GLU A 179 -4.45 -9.88 -9.44
C GLU A 179 -5.75 -9.46 -8.75
N LYS A 180 -6.83 -10.22 -8.97
CA LYS A 180 -8.12 -10.00 -8.30
C LYS A 180 -8.01 -10.14 -6.77
N PHE A 181 -7.34 -11.17 -6.29
CA PHE A 181 -7.11 -11.34 -4.85
C PHE A 181 -6.34 -10.15 -4.25
N ASN A 182 -5.21 -9.78 -4.85
CA ASN A 182 -4.38 -8.65 -4.41
C ASN A 182 -5.10 -7.31 -4.45
N SER A 183 -6.03 -7.15 -5.39
CA SER A 183 -6.83 -5.94 -5.52
C SER A 183 -7.88 -5.82 -4.41
N ASN A 184 -8.36 -6.93 -3.84
CA ASN A 184 -9.46 -6.92 -2.87
C ASN A 184 -8.99 -7.10 -1.42
N VAL A 185 -7.88 -7.81 -1.20
CA VAL A 185 -7.33 -8.02 0.15
C VAL A 185 -6.30 -6.95 0.48
N ALA A 186 -6.46 -6.34 1.66
CA ALA A 186 -5.56 -5.30 2.17
C ALA A 186 -4.13 -5.84 2.28
N TYR A 187 -3.10 -4.98 2.14
CA TYR A 187 -1.72 -5.48 2.20
C TYR A 187 -1.43 -6.07 3.58
N SER A 188 -1.96 -5.47 4.66
CA SER A 188 -1.80 -5.93 6.04
C SER A 188 -2.34 -7.34 6.29
N GLY A 189 -3.28 -7.84 5.49
CA GLY A 189 -3.83 -9.20 5.59
C GLY A 189 -5.31 -9.28 5.29
N LEU A 190 -5.91 -10.43 5.58
CA LEU A 190 -7.36 -10.66 5.54
C LEU A 190 -8.02 -10.02 6.77
N ASN A 191 -9.09 -9.25 6.57
CA ASN A 191 -9.86 -8.69 7.68
C ASN A 191 -10.74 -9.75 8.35
N HIS A 192 -11.22 -10.74 7.59
CA HIS A 192 -12.15 -11.77 8.06
C HIS A 192 -11.50 -13.16 8.03
N ALA A 193 -10.37 -13.28 8.72
CA ALA A 193 -9.56 -14.51 8.73
C ALA A 193 -10.03 -15.57 9.74
N VAL A 194 -10.96 -15.23 10.65
CA VAL A 194 -11.45 -16.11 11.72
C VAL A 194 -12.78 -16.71 11.28
N SER A 195 -12.96 -18.02 11.51
CA SER A 195 -14.24 -18.68 11.22
C SER A 195 -15.27 -18.26 12.27
N SER A 196 -16.48 -17.89 11.83
CA SER A 196 -17.62 -17.73 12.74
C SER A 196 -18.05 -19.07 13.34
N GLU A 197 -18.69 -19.07 14.51
CA GLU A 197 -19.26 -20.29 15.08
C GLU A 197 -20.66 -20.53 14.50
N GLY A 198 -20.89 -21.68 13.86
CA GLY A 198 -22.20 -22.04 13.31
C GLY A 198 -22.19 -23.25 12.37
N ILE A 199 -23.36 -23.87 12.16
CA ILE A 199 -23.50 -25.08 11.31
C ILE A 199 -23.20 -24.78 9.82
N PHE A 200 -23.36 -23.53 9.40
CA PHE A 200 -23.04 -23.04 8.05
C PHE A 200 -21.75 -22.22 8.00
N SER A 201 -20.94 -22.25 9.06
CA SER A 201 -19.72 -21.45 9.08
C SER A 201 -18.65 -22.05 8.18
N GLU A 202 -18.03 -21.15 7.43
CA GLU A 202 -16.98 -21.51 6.49
C GLU A 202 -15.65 -21.64 7.21
N ASN A 203 -14.96 -22.75 6.99
CA ASN A 203 -13.63 -22.96 7.56
C ASN A 203 -12.59 -22.09 6.82
N LYS A 204 -12.33 -20.90 7.37
CA LYS A 204 -11.39 -19.92 6.79
C LYS A 204 -9.95 -20.43 6.80
N GLU A 205 -9.54 -21.17 7.82
CA GLU A 205 -8.21 -21.77 7.91
C GLU A 205 -7.95 -22.70 6.72
N LYS A 206 -8.92 -23.56 6.41
CA LYS A 206 -8.85 -24.46 5.24
C LYS A 206 -8.77 -23.69 3.92
N LEU A 207 -9.52 -22.59 3.79
CA LEU A 207 -9.45 -21.75 2.59
C LEU A 207 -8.07 -21.08 2.46
N ILE A 208 -7.56 -20.48 3.52
CA ILE A 208 -6.25 -19.81 3.55
C ILE A 208 -5.14 -20.82 3.21
N ASN A 209 -5.15 -21.98 3.85
CA ASN A 209 -4.19 -23.06 3.58
C ASN A 209 -4.29 -23.59 2.13
N GLY A 210 -5.51 -23.69 1.60
CA GLY A 210 -5.75 -24.02 0.20
C GLY A 210 -5.17 -22.98 -0.76
N SER A 211 -5.39 -21.69 -0.49
CA SER A 211 -4.90 -20.58 -1.32
C SER A 211 -3.37 -20.48 -1.28
N LEU A 212 -2.76 -20.67 -0.10
CA LEU A 212 -1.30 -20.79 0.06
C LEU A 212 -0.75 -21.93 -0.80
N THR A 213 -1.35 -23.12 -0.69
CA THR A 213 -0.97 -24.28 -1.50
C THR A 213 -1.11 -23.97 -3.00
N ALA A 214 -2.19 -23.30 -3.40
CA ALA A 214 -2.39 -22.92 -4.80
C ALA A 214 -1.27 -21.99 -5.31
N LEU A 215 -0.93 -20.93 -4.58
CA LEU A 215 0.15 -19.99 -4.95
C LEU A 215 1.53 -20.64 -5.00
N LEU A 216 1.78 -21.62 -4.13
CA LEU A 216 3.05 -22.33 -4.11
C LEU A 216 3.20 -23.35 -5.25
N MET A 217 2.09 -23.82 -5.83
CA MET A 217 2.08 -24.94 -6.78
C MET A 217 1.63 -24.59 -8.21
N LYS A 218 0.76 -23.59 -8.42
CA LYS A 218 -0.05 -23.47 -9.65
C LYS A 218 0.48 -22.59 -10.79
N GLU A 219 1.73 -22.12 -10.78
CA GLU A 219 2.25 -21.23 -11.85
C GLU A 219 3.47 -21.77 -12.63
N GLY A 220 3.56 -23.09 -12.82
CA GLY A 220 4.57 -23.67 -13.70
C GLY A 220 6.01 -23.29 -13.32
N ASP A 221 6.89 -23.12 -14.31
CA ASP A 221 8.28 -22.74 -14.04
C ASP A 221 8.40 -21.27 -13.64
N GLN A 222 8.65 -21.07 -12.34
CA GLN A 222 8.93 -19.78 -11.72
C GLN A 222 10.16 -19.07 -12.28
N SER A 223 10.93 -19.72 -13.16
CA SER A 223 12.10 -19.13 -13.83
C SER A 223 11.74 -18.41 -15.13
N SER A 224 10.58 -18.71 -15.74
CA SER A 224 10.16 -18.15 -17.04
C SER A 224 8.96 -17.20 -16.98
N LEU A 225 8.24 -17.17 -15.85
CA LEU A 225 7.12 -16.25 -15.63
C LEU A 225 7.55 -14.77 -15.78
N PRO A 226 6.73 -13.85 -16.28
CA PRO A 226 6.99 -12.41 -16.18
C PRO A 226 7.26 -11.92 -14.74
N ASN A 227 8.11 -10.89 -14.60
CA ASN A 227 8.58 -10.39 -13.31
C ASN A 227 7.44 -9.81 -12.45
N ASP A 228 6.55 -9.05 -13.06
CA ASP A 228 5.34 -8.46 -12.47
C ASP A 228 4.40 -9.53 -11.90
N ARG A 229 4.17 -10.62 -12.63
CA ARG A 229 3.35 -11.73 -12.15
C ARG A 229 3.98 -12.48 -10.97
N LEU A 230 5.31 -12.58 -10.95
CA LEU A 230 6.02 -13.23 -9.85
C LEU A 230 5.98 -12.35 -8.60
N GLU A 231 6.11 -11.03 -8.76
CA GLU A 231 5.90 -10.04 -7.70
C GLU A 231 4.49 -10.17 -7.10
N GLU A 232 3.45 -10.22 -7.94
CA GLU A 232 2.06 -10.36 -7.49
C GLU A 232 1.83 -11.62 -6.64
N GLN A 233 2.51 -12.73 -6.94
CA GLN A 233 2.42 -13.92 -6.10
C GLN A 233 3.02 -13.71 -4.71
N PHE A 234 4.16 -13.02 -4.59
CA PHE A 234 4.75 -12.70 -3.29
C PHE A 234 3.85 -11.74 -2.51
N HIS A 235 3.24 -10.77 -3.19
CA HIS A 235 2.22 -9.90 -2.62
C HIS A 235 1.00 -10.68 -2.10
N ALA A 236 0.55 -11.71 -2.80
CA ALA A 236 -0.56 -12.55 -2.35
C ALA A 236 -0.15 -13.43 -1.15
N LEU A 237 1.03 -14.05 -1.23
CA LEU A 237 1.60 -14.85 -0.14
C LEU A 237 1.76 -14.03 1.14
N ARG A 238 2.30 -12.80 1.05
CA ARG A 238 2.44 -11.86 2.18
C ARG A 238 1.10 -11.59 2.86
N ARG A 239 0.03 -11.36 2.08
CA ARG A 239 -1.31 -11.10 2.62
C ARG A 239 -1.86 -12.31 3.37
N LEU A 240 -1.66 -13.51 2.83
CA LEU A 240 -2.15 -14.75 3.45
C LEU A 240 -1.42 -15.03 4.77
N VAL A 241 -0.10 -14.95 4.79
CA VAL A 241 0.71 -15.27 5.99
C VAL A 241 0.60 -14.23 7.10
N ALA A 242 0.05 -13.05 6.81
CA ALA A 242 -0.24 -12.06 7.84
C ALA A 242 -1.43 -12.46 8.74
N SER A 243 -2.29 -13.36 8.27
CA SER A 243 -3.34 -13.96 9.12
C SER A 243 -2.76 -15.02 10.07
N LYS A 244 -3.43 -15.28 11.19
CA LYS A 244 -3.02 -16.32 12.15
C LYS A 244 -2.89 -17.69 11.47
N ALA A 245 -3.92 -18.12 10.74
CA ALA A 245 -3.91 -19.38 9.99
C ALA A 245 -2.77 -19.46 8.98
N GLY A 246 -2.52 -18.39 8.22
CA GLY A 246 -1.43 -18.36 7.24
C GLY A 246 -0.04 -18.31 7.86
N TYR A 247 0.11 -17.71 9.04
CA TYR A 247 1.36 -17.75 9.80
C TYR A 247 1.63 -19.16 10.34
N GLU A 248 0.62 -19.80 10.95
CA GLU A 248 0.69 -21.16 11.48
C GLU A 248 1.01 -22.19 10.39
N ALA A 249 0.56 -21.95 9.16
CA ALA A 249 0.85 -22.74 7.97
C ALA A 249 2.36 -22.99 7.74
N PHE A 250 3.23 -22.07 8.17
CA PHE A 250 4.68 -22.25 8.09
C PHE A 250 5.19 -23.48 8.86
N THR A 251 4.45 -23.89 9.89
CA THR A 251 4.75 -25.05 10.74
C THR A 251 3.83 -26.23 10.48
N SER A 252 2.58 -25.99 10.08
CA SER A 252 1.56 -27.03 9.94
C SER A 252 1.40 -27.58 8.52
N LEU A 253 1.70 -26.79 7.47
CA LEU A 253 1.61 -27.26 6.08
C LEU A 253 2.85 -28.04 5.65
N THR A 254 2.61 -29.25 5.14
CA THR A 254 3.66 -30.16 4.63
C THR A 254 4.51 -29.49 3.55
N ASN A 255 5.83 -29.59 3.69
CA ASN A 255 6.84 -29.07 2.76
C ASN A 255 6.81 -27.54 2.51
N PHE A 256 6.00 -26.78 3.26
CA PHE A 256 5.84 -25.35 3.04
C PHE A 256 7.18 -24.59 3.03
N ARG A 257 8.02 -24.86 4.03
CA ARG A 257 9.34 -24.21 4.19
C ARG A 257 10.28 -24.47 3.02
N GLU A 258 10.33 -25.71 2.56
CA GLU A 258 11.19 -26.11 1.44
C GLU A 258 10.75 -25.42 0.14
N ILE A 259 9.45 -25.37 -0.11
CA ILE A 259 8.89 -24.80 -1.34
C ILE A 259 9.05 -23.28 -1.35
N VAL A 260 8.75 -22.62 -0.23
CA VAL A 260 9.01 -21.19 -0.04
C VAL A 260 10.50 -20.87 -0.23
N GLY A 261 11.39 -21.63 0.41
CA GLY A 261 12.83 -21.43 0.28
C GLY A 261 13.31 -21.54 -1.17
N LYS A 262 12.87 -22.58 -1.89
CA LYS A 262 13.18 -22.73 -3.33
C LYS A 262 12.62 -21.58 -4.16
N LYS A 263 11.39 -21.15 -3.90
CA LYS A 263 10.73 -20.05 -4.63
C LYS A 263 11.47 -18.73 -4.42
N VAL A 264 11.84 -18.38 -3.19
CA VAL A 264 12.59 -17.16 -2.87
C VAL A 264 13.99 -17.20 -3.51
N VAL A 265 14.73 -18.31 -3.39
CA VAL A 265 16.06 -18.42 -4.00
C VAL A 265 15.99 -18.25 -5.53
N ARG A 266 14.97 -18.84 -6.19
CA ARG A 266 14.75 -18.65 -7.63
C ARG A 266 14.40 -17.19 -7.96
N ALA A 267 13.59 -16.55 -7.14
CA ALA A 267 13.20 -15.16 -7.30
C ALA A 267 14.42 -14.22 -7.20
N LEU A 268 15.26 -14.37 -6.17
CA LEU A 268 16.49 -13.59 -5.99
C LEU A 268 17.50 -13.80 -7.13
N ARG A 269 17.55 -15.01 -7.71
CA ARG A 269 18.42 -15.30 -8.87
C ARG A 269 18.03 -14.53 -10.13
N ARG A 270 16.81 -13.97 -10.21
CA ARG A 270 16.40 -13.11 -11.33
C ARG A 270 17.09 -11.74 -11.33
N LYS A 271 17.72 -11.33 -10.21
CA LYS A 271 18.38 -10.04 -10.05
C LYS A 271 17.49 -8.85 -10.43
N ASP A 272 16.20 -8.97 -10.10
CA ASP A 272 15.22 -7.91 -10.23
C ASP A 272 14.90 -7.39 -8.83
N ASP A 273 15.07 -6.08 -8.61
CA ASP A 273 14.93 -5.48 -7.28
C ASP A 273 13.49 -5.51 -6.78
N GLY A 274 12.49 -5.38 -7.66
CA GLY A 274 11.09 -5.39 -7.24
C GLY A 274 10.65 -6.78 -6.77
N ILE A 275 11.08 -7.82 -7.50
CA ILE A 275 10.88 -9.21 -7.04
C ILE A 275 11.63 -9.46 -5.73
N SER A 276 12.89 -9.00 -5.65
CA SER A 276 13.72 -9.18 -4.47
C SER A 276 13.06 -8.53 -3.25
N HIS A 277 12.61 -7.28 -3.38
CA HIS A 277 11.86 -6.55 -2.37
C HIS A 277 10.59 -7.32 -1.94
N ALA A 278 9.72 -7.70 -2.88
CA ALA A 278 8.48 -8.42 -2.56
C ALA A 278 8.74 -9.77 -1.87
N SER A 279 9.79 -10.48 -2.28
CA SER A 279 10.18 -11.75 -1.68
C SER A 279 10.72 -11.59 -0.25
N VAL A 280 11.50 -10.54 0.01
CA VAL A 280 12.05 -10.23 1.33
C VAL A 280 10.94 -9.71 2.26
N ASP A 281 10.07 -8.82 1.80
CA ASP A 281 8.93 -8.31 2.60
C ASP A 281 7.96 -9.45 2.98
N PHE A 282 7.75 -10.42 2.07
CA PHE A 282 7.05 -11.66 2.39
C PHE A 282 7.75 -12.48 3.49
N LEU A 283 9.07 -12.67 3.40
CA LEU A 283 9.82 -13.37 4.44
C LEU A 283 9.76 -12.63 5.78
N CYS A 284 9.81 -11.30 5.79
CA CYS A 284 9.63 -10.50 7.00
C CYS A 284 8.27 -10.78 7.66
N ALA A 285 7.19 -10.85 6.87
CA ALA A 285 5.86 -11.22 7.37
C ALA A 285 5.77 -12.65 7.94
N LEU A 286 6.65 -13.56 7.51
CA LEU A 286 6.76 -14.91 8.06
C LEU A 286 7.64 -14.99 9.32
N MET A 287 8.55 -14.05 9.53
CA MET A 287 9.44 -14.05 10.69
C MET A 287 8.79 -13.41 11.92
N GLN A 288 7.89 -12.45 11.72
CA GLN A 288 7.18 -11.76 12.79
C GLN A 288 5.67 -11.89 12.59
N PRO A 289 4.91 -12.42 13.58
CA PRO A 289 3.47 -12.49 13.47
C PRO A 289 2.87 -11.09 13.31
N MET A 290 2.05 -10.92 12.27
CA MET A 290 1.40 -9.65 11.94
C MET A 290 -0.04 -9.54 12.47
N HIS A 291 -0.59 -10.64 12.98
CA HIS A 291 -1.91 -10.68 13.59
C HIS A 291 -1.82 -10.26 15.06
N ASP A 292 -2.86 -9.58 15.54
CA ASP A 292 -2.94 -9.22 16.94
C ASP A 292 -2.98 -10.47 17.81
N THR A 293 -2.17 -10.49 18.87
CA THR A 293 -2.17 -11.53 19.92
C THR A 293 -3.30 -11.24 20.91
N THR A 294 -4.52 -11.02 20.42
CA THR A 294 -5.67 -10.99 21.31
C THR A 294 -5.99 -12.45 21.66
N THR A 295 -5.53 -12.82 22.85
CA THR A 295 -5.92 -14.03 23.57
C THR A 295 -7.21 -13.76 24.32
#